data_AF-A9A6W2-F1
#
_entry.id   AF-A9A6W2-F1
#
_cell.length_a   1.000
_cell.length_b   1.000
_cell.length_c   1.000
_cell.angle_alpha   90.00
_cell.angle_beta   90.00
_cell.angle_gamma   90.00
#
_symmetry.space_group_name_H-M   'P 1'
#
loop_
_entity.id
_entity.type
_entity.pdbx_description
1 polymer ?
#
loop_
_entity_poly.entity_id
_entity_poly.type
_entity_poly.pdbx_seq_one_letter_code
_entity_poly.pdbx_strand_id
1 'polypeptide(L)'
;MIDVNTQNFYYDPQNISKVFLTPMIPQTHAKSYSGGLHNVLYNRALSEVENWSQDRRYEFLDAMTDLVSKDFSLEEFNRAVKKVKSTLDSMDNFEELKNLRKQFEIMDSEKQNKIFHESFRNLKRDLNELYDENYLLLLKNKDNPENINRYTVLGSAIQLMIDSINGCLEVMSKRSKHYNGAKSINKQFSKMYNVLLMFTLRFASYLLKKIDLETFVGDISVFGYTINTGYGEEDEDFEGIATFKM
;
A
#
# COMPACT_ATOMS: atom_id res chain seq x y z
N MET A 1 -14.52 1.39 29.95
CA MET A 1 -15.38 0.53 29.13
C MET A 1 -15.40 1.17 27.74
N ILE A 2 -14.69 0.60 26.77
CA ILE A 2 -14.53 1.17 25.43
C ILE A 2 -15.90 1.10 24.75
N ASP A 3 -16.41 2.25 24.31
CA ASP A 3 -17.72 2.34 23.67
C ASP A 3 -17.75 1.47 22.41
N VAL A 4 -18.66 0.50 22.40
CA VAL A 4 -18.88 -0.47 21.32
C VAL A 4 -19.22 0.23 20.01
N ASN A 5 -19.66 1.49 20.05
CA ASN A 5 -19.95 2.28 18.85
C ASN A 5 -18.71 2.81 18.12
N THR A 6 -17.52 2.75 18.73
CA THR A 6 -16.25 3.06 18.04
C THR A 6 -15.56 1.81 17.51
N GLN A 7 -16.18 0.62 17.59
CA GLN A 7 -15.75 -0.56 16.83
C GLN A 7 -16.37 -0.55 15.41
N ASN A 8 -15.76 -0.06 14.34
CA ASN A 8 -14.58 0.77 14.16
C ASN A 8 -14.54 1.00 12.63
N PHE A 9 -14.63 2.22 12.13
CA PHE A 9 -14.54 2.50 10.68
C PHE A 9 -13.26 1.95 10.04
N TYR A 10 -12.16 1.97 10.81
CA TYR A 10 -10.88 1.33 10.49
C TYR A 10 -10.93 -0.21 10.39
N TYR A 11 -11.94 -0.83 10.97
CA TYR A 11 -12.14 -2.28 11.04
C TYR A 11 -13.35 -2.71 10.19
N ASP A 12 -13.93 -1.79 9.43
CA ASP A 12 -14.90 -2.13 8.40
C ASP A 12 -14.18 -2.97 7.33
N PRO A 13 -14.59 -4.23 7.11
CA PRO A 13 -13.99 -5.09 6.10
C PRO A 13 -13.96 -4.46 4.70
N GLN A 14 -14.89 -3.56 4.36
CA GLN A 14 -14.89 -2.87 3.08
C GLN A 14 -13.75 -1.86 2.94
N ASN A 15 -13.50 -1.08 3.99
CA ASN A 15 -12.40 -0.11 4.02
C ASN A 15 -11.05 -0.82 4.11
N ILE A 16 -10.99 -1.87 4.94
CA ILE A 16 -9.82 -2.74 5.04
C ILE A 16 -9.47 -3.30 3.65
N SER A 17 -10.47 -3.77 2.92
CA SER A 17 -10.27 -4.34 1.60
C SER A 17 -9.76 -3.32 0.58
N LYS A 18 -10.25 -2.07 0.56
CA LYS A 18 -9.87 -1.11 -0.47
C LYS A 18 -8.50 -0.51 -0.19
N VAL A 19 -8.32 0.05 0.99
CA VAL A 19 -7.10 0.81 1.33
C VAL A 19 -5.89 -0.12 1.40
N PHE A 20 -6.02 -1.24 2.10
CA PHE A 20 -4.85 -2.08 2.39
C PHE A 20 -4.52 -3.05 1.26
N LEU A 21 -5.49 -3.52 0.45
CA LEU A 21 -5.17 -4.37 -0.71
C LEU A 21 -4.56 -3.58 -1.87
N THR A 22 -4.92 -2.30 -2.05
CA THR A 22 -4.52 -1.55 -3.25
C THR A 22 -3.00 -1.47 -3.44
N PRO A 23 -2.16 -1.20 -2.43
CA PRO A 23 -0.71 -1.22 -2.58
C PRO A 23 -0.11 -2.61 -2.87
N MET A 24 -0.84 -3.69 -2.62
CA MET A 24 -0.42 -5.05 -2.97
C MET A 24 -0.95 -5.50 -4.34
N ILE A 25 -2.15 -5.05 -4.69
CA ILE A 25 -2.92 -5.45 -5.87
C ILE A 25 -3.51 -4.20 -6.54
N PRO A 26 -2.67 -3.32 -7.14
CA PRO A 26 -3.13 -2.04 -7.65
C PRO A 26 -4.23 -2.16 -8.72
N GLN A 27 -4.29 -3.30 -9.41
CA GLN A 27 -5.26 -3.58 -10.46
C GLN A 27 -6.72 -3.51 -9.97
N THR A 28 -7.00 -3.92 -8.73
CA THR A 28 -8.36 -3.96 -8.17
C THR A 28 -8.93 -2.56 -7.92
N HIS A 29 -8.08 -1.54 -7.90
CA HIS A 29 -8.49 -0.15 -7.69
C HIS A 29 -8.33 0.73 -8.93
N ALA A 30 -8.13 0.12 -10.10
CA ALA A 30 -8.05 0.78 -11.40
C ALA A 30 -9.11 0.26 -12.37
N LYS A 31 -10.33 0.06 -11.86
CA LYS A 31 -11.40 -0.65 -12.57
C LYS A 31 -11.84 0.06 -13.86
N SER A 32 -11.84 1.39 -13.89
CA SER A 32 -12.33 2.13 -15.07
C SER A 32 -11.41 1.94 -16.27
N TYR A 33 -10.09 1.87 -16.04
CA TYR A 33 -9.13 1.54 -17.08
C TYR A 33 -8.99 0.03 -17.31
N SER A 34 -8.89 -0.77 -16.23
CA SER A 34 -8.68 -2.23 -16.33
C SER A 34 -9.83 -2.94 -17.04
N GLY A 35 -11.07 -2.54 -16.81
CA GLY A 35 -12.25 -3.10 -17.50
C GLY A 35 -12.31 -2.79 -19.01
N GLY A 36 -11.57 -1.77 -19.46
CA GLY A 36 -11.43 -1.42 -20.88
C GLY A 36 -10.34 -2.21 -21.61
N LEU A 37 -9.56 -3.05 -20.91
CA LEU A 37 -8.52 -3.86 -21.53
C LEU A 37 -9.15 -5.09 -22.19
N HIS A 38 -8.88 -5.29 -23.48
CA HIS A 38 -9.29 -6.48 -24.23
C HIS A 38 -8.40 -7.71 -23.94
N ASN A 39 -8.17 -8.03 -22.66
CA ASN A 39 -7.46 -9.25 -22.23
C ASN A 39 -8.37 -10.09 -21.33
N VAL A 40 -8.91 -11.18 -21.89
CA VAL A 40 -9.86 -12.07 -21.20
C VAL A 40 -9.25 -12.73 -19.97
N LEU A 41 -7.99 -13.16 -20.03
CA LEU A 41 -7.32 -13.83 -18.91
C LEU A 41 -7.06 -12.85 -17.76
N TYR A 42 -6.60 -11.64 -18.09
CA TYR A 42 -6.42 -10.57 -17.12
C TYR A 42 -7.74 -10.19 -16.44
N ASN A 43 -8.80 -9.95 -17.22
CA ASN A 43 -10.10 -9.55 -16.69
C ASN A 43 -10.74 -10.64 -15.84
N ARG A 44 -10.56 -11.91 -16.20
CA ARG A 44 -11.03 -13.04 -15.38
C ARG A 44 -10.33 -13.08 -14.03
N ALA A 45 -9.00 -13.07 -14.02
CA ALA A 45 -8.21 -13.10 -12.79
C ALA A 45 -8.50 -11.87 -11.91
N LEU A 46 -8.63 -10.68 -12.52
CA LEU A 46 -9.01 -9.46 -11.81
C LEU A 46 -10.40 -9.60 -11.16
N SER A 47 -11.38 -10.12 -11.89
CA SER A 47 -12.72 -10.31 -11.35
C SER A 47 -12.76 -11.34 -10.21
N GLU A 48 -11.96 -12.40 -10.28
CA GLU A 48 -11.85 -13.39 -9.20
C GLU A 48 -11.31 -12.74 -7.92
N VAL A 49 -10.27 -11.90 -8.03
CA VAL A 49 -9.70 -11.16 -6.89
C VAL A 49 -10.68 -10.11 -6.35
N GLU A 50 -11.31 -9.32 -7.22
CA GLU A 50 -12.30 -8.30 -6.81
C GLU A 50 -13.47 -8.92 -6.01
N ASN A 51 -13.86 -10.14 -6.37
CA ASN A 51 -14.99 -10.86 -5.76
C ASN A 51 -14.60 -11.73 -4.56
N TRP A 52 -13.38 -11.60 -4.02
CA TRP A 52 -13.02 -12.26 -2.77
C TRP A 52 -14.03 -11.98 -1.66
N SER A 53 -14.40 -13.03 -0.93
CA SER A 53 -15.16 -12.89 0.31
C SER A 53 -14.36 -12.07 1.33
N GLN A 54 -15.05 -11.52 2.33
CA GLN A 54 -14.39 -10.82 3.42
C GLN A 54 -13.37 -11.74 4.13
N ASP A 55 -13.74 -12.99 4.39
CA ASP A 55 -12.86 -13.98 5.02
C ASP A 55 -11.58 -14.21 4.19
N ARG A 56 -11.69 -14.34 2.87
CA ARG A 56 -10.53 -14.53 1.98
C ARG A 56 -9.60 -13.31 1.96
N ARG A 57 -10.17 -12.10 2.01
CA ARG A 57 -9.40 -10.85 2.12
C ARG A 57 -8.69 -10.75 3.48
N TYR A 58 -9.36 -11.15 4.56
CA TYR A 58 -8.75 -11.21 5.88
C TYR A 58 -7.63 -12.25 5.93
N GLU A 59 -7.83 -13.46 5.41
CA GLU A 59 -6.79 -14.49 5.31
C GLU A 59 -5.56 -13.96 4.57
N PHE A 60 -5.78 -13.29 3.44
CA PHE A 60 -4.70 -12.67 2.68
C PHE A 60 -3.95 -11.61 3.50
N LEU A 61 -4.67 -10.65 4.09
CA LEU A 61 -4.07 -9.59 4.89
C LEU A 61 -3.37 -10.14 6.14
N ASP A 62 -3.94 -11.15 6.78
CA ASP A 62 -3.37 -11.84 7.92
C ASP A 62 -2.01 -12.45 7.54
N ALA A 63 -1.96 -13.23 6.46
CA ALA A 63 -0.73 -13.82 5.95
C ALA A 63 0.32 -12.76 5.55
N MET A 64 -0.10 -11.66 4.91
CA MET A 64 0.81 -10.60 4.50
C MET A 64 1.35 -9.78 5.67
N THR A 65 0.53 -9.53 6.68
CA THR A 65 0.92 -8.78 7.89
C THR A 65 1.86 -9.58 8.78
N ASP A 66 1.74 -10.92 8.83
CA ASP A 66 2.69 -11.79 9.55
C ASP A 66 4.13 -11.62 9.06
N LEU A 67 4.32 -11.28 7.79
CA LEU A 67 5.64 -11.05 7.22
C LEU A 67 6.32 -9.80 7.79
N VAL A 68 5.54 -8.85 8.30
CA VAL A 68 6.02 -7.53 8.73
C VAL A 68 5.68 -7.22 10.19
N SER A 69 5.09 -8.14 10.95
CA SER A 69 4.66 -7.91 12.34
C SER A 69 5.79 -8.02 13.38
N LYS A 70 6.99 -8.40 12.97
CA LYS A 70 8.18 -8.39 13.85
C LYS A 70 8.79 -7.00 13.93
N ASP A 71 9.64 -6.77 14.92
CA ASP A 71 10.43 -5.54 15.00
C ASP A 71 11.14 -5.28 13.67
N PHE A 72 11.08 -4.02 13.24
CA PHE A 72 11.42 -3.60 11.90
C PHE A 72 12.46 -2.50 11.96
N SER A 73 13.69 -2.83 11.60
CA SER A 73 14.74 -1.84 11.34
C SER A 73 14.79 -1.44 9.87
N LEU A 74 15.42 -0.30 9.57
CA LEU A 74 15.66 0.14 8.18
C LEU A 74 16.51 -0.87 7.39
N GLU A 75 17.45 -1.56 8.05
CA GLU A 75 18.25 -2.64 7.43
C GLU A 75 17.41 -3.88 7.07
N GLU A 76 16.30 -4.10 7.77
CA GLU A 76 15.35 -5.18 7.51
C GLU A 76 14.33 -4.81 6.44
N PHE A 77 14.18 -3.53 6.12
CA PHE A 77 13.22 -3.04 5.12
C PHE A 77 13.36 -3.75 3.77
N ASN A 78 14.56 -3.76 3.19
CA ASN A 78 14.78 -4.37 1.87
C ASN A 78 14.55 -5.89 1.89
N ARG A 79 14.91 -6.55 3.00
CA ARG A 79 14.66 -7.99 3.20
C ARG A 79 13.16 -8.28 3.30
N ALA A 80 12.42 -7.47 4.04
CA ALA A 80 10.98 -7.60 4.19
C ALA A 80 10.24 -7.35 2.88
N VAL A 81 10.61 -6.31 2.12
CA VAL A 81 10.06 -6.05 0.77
C VAL A 81 10.26 -7.26 -0.13
N LYS A 82 11.48 -7.82 -0.17
CA LYS A 82 11.77 -9.01 -0.99
C LYS A 82 10.92 -10.20 -0.56
N LYS A 83 10.77 -10.41 0.75
CA LYS A 83 9.95 -11.49 1.32
C LYS A 83 8.47 -11.33 0.94
N VAL A 84 7.91 -10.13 1.13
CA VAL A 84 6.54 -9.75 0.74
C VAL A 84 6.31 -10.05 -0.74
N LYS A 85 7.17 -9.57 -1.64
CA LYS A 85 7.07 -9.84 -3.09
C LYS A 85 7.11 -11.32 -3.40
N SER A 86 8.10 -12.04 -2.86
CA SER A 86 8.24 -13.48 -3.10
C SER A 86 7.04 -14.29 -2.59
N THR A 87 6.44 -13.87 -1.48
CA THR A 87 5.26 -14.53 -0.91
C THR A 87 4.05 -14.27 -1.80
N LEU A 88 3.84 -13.03 -2.26
CA LEU A 88 2.79 -12.69 -3.23
C LEU A 88 2.93 -13.48 -4.55
N ASP A 89 4.14 -13.89 -4.95
CA ASP A 89 4.40 -14.68 -6.16
C ASP A 89 4.23 -16.19 -5.96
N SER A 90 4.33 -16.69 -4.73
CA SER A 90 4.36 -18.12 -4.40
C SER A 90 3.19 -18.61 -3.55
N MET A 91 2.26 -17.73 -3.17
CA MET A 91 1.07 -18.08 -2.38
C MET A 91 0.13 -19.03 -3.13
N ASP A 92 0.21 -20.33 -2.83
CA ASP A 92 -0.60 -21.37 -3.49
C ASP A 92 -2.10 -21.22 -3.25
N ASN A 93 -2.51 -20.66 -2.10
CA ASN A 93 -3.92 -20.44 -1.78
C ASN A 93 -4.56 -19.27 -2.57
N PHE A 94 -3.76 -18.49 -3.29
CA PHE A 94 -4.16 -17.28 -4.02
C PHE A 94 -3.70 -17.34 -5.50
N GLU A 95 -3.98 -18.45 -6.19
CA GLU A 95 -3.55 -18.69 -7.57
C GLU A 95 -4.07 -17.63 -8.56
N GLU A 96 -5.27 -17.09 -8.35
CA GLU A 96 -5.83 -15.99 -9.13
C GLU A 96 -4.97 -14.72 -9.05
N LEU A 97 -4.29 -14.47 -7.92
CA LEU A 97 -3.37 -13.35 -7.78
C LEU A 97 -2.09 -13.58 -8.59
N LYS A 98 -1.54 -14.79 -8.57
CA LYS A 98 -0.40 -15.15 -9.41
C LYS A 98 -0.72 -14.98 -10.89
N ASN A 99 -1.90 -15.43 -11.31
CA ASN A 99 -2.38 -15.27 -12.68
C ASN A 99 -2.54 -13.79 -13.04
N LEU A 100 -3.16 -12.98 -12.16
CA LEU A 100 -3.31 -11.55 -12.36
C LEU A 100 -1.96 -10.85 -12.51
N ARG A 101 -1.00 -11.15 -11.63
CA ARG A 101 0.36 -10.58 -11.68
C ARG A 101 1.10 -10.99 -12.94
N LYS A 102 1.04 -12.26 -13.34
CA LYS A 102 1.64 -12.75 -14.58
C LYS A 102 1.08 -12.04 -15.81
N GLN A 103 -0.24 -11.84 -15.87
CA GLN A 103 -0.88 -11.09 -16.98
C GLN A 103 -0.50 -9.60 -16.95
N PHE A 104 -0.37 -9.03 -15.75
CA PHE A 104 0.06 -7.65 -15.59
C PHE A 104 1.52 -7.46 -16.03
N GLU A 105 2.42 -8.39 -15.71
CA GLU A 105 3.86 -8.32 -16.05
C GLU A 105 4.14 -8.35 -17.55
N ILE A 106 3.36 -9.11 -18.33
CA ILE A 106 3.52 -9.18 -19.80
C ILE A 106 2.83 -8.01 -20.52
N MET A 107 2.11 -7.16 -19.79
CA MET A 107 1.46 -5.98 -20.33
C MET A 107 2.50 -4.91 -20.67
N ASP A 108 2.27 -4.13 -21.73
CA ASP A 108 3.15 -3.01 -22.04
C ASP A 108 3.17 -1.97 -20.90
N SER A 109 4.31 -1.29 -20.79
CA SER A 109 4.58 -0.35 -19.69
C SER A 109 3.63 0.84 -19.67
N GLU A 110 3.06 1.25 -20.81
CA GLU A 110 2.08 2.33 -20.87
C GLU A 110 0.79 1.94 -20.13
N LYS A 111 0.26 0.75 -20.42
CA LYS A 111 -0.93 0.24 -19.72
C LYS A 111 -0.66 -0.01 -18.23
N GLN A 112 0.49 -0.58 -17.88
CA GLN A 112 0.90 -0.75 -16.47
C GLN A 112 0.93 0.59 -15.74
N ASN A 113 1.52 1.62 -16.35
CA ASN A 113 1.57 2.96 -15.78
C ASN A 113 0.16 3.57 -15.61
N LYS A 114 -0.74 3.38 -16.57
CA LYS A 114 -2.13 3.86 -16.45
C LYS A 114 -2.86 3.18 -15.29
N ILE A 115 -2.69 1.87 -15.12
CA ILE A 115 -3.24 1.12 -13.98
C ILE A 115 -2.72 1.69 -12.65
N PHE A 116 -1.40 1.80 -12.48
CA PHE A 116 -0.82 2.35 -11.25
C PHE A 116 -1.32 3.77 -10.97
N HIS A 117 -1.38 4.61 -11.99
CA HIS A 117 -1.75 6.01 -11.84
C HIS A 117 -3.23 6.17 -11.45
N GLU A 118 -4.14 5.40 -12.06
CA GLU A 118 -5.54 5.40 -11.65
C GLU A 118 -5.72 4.82 -10.24
N SER A 119 -5.07 3.69 -9.97
CA SER A 119 -5.09 3.01 -8.67
C SER A 119 -4.66 3.93 -7.54
N PHE A 120 -3.55 4.65 -7.72
CA PHE A 120 -3.05 5.60 -6.72
C PHE A 120 -3.91 6.85 -6.59
N ARG A 121 -4.53 7.35 -7.67
CA ARG A 121 -5.51 8.44 -7.55
C ARG A 121 -6.73 8.03 -6.74
N ASN A 122 -7.26 6.84 -7.01
CA ASN A 122 -8.41 6.31 -6.28
C ASN A 122 -8.03 6.02 -4.82
N LEU A 123 -6.87 5.43 -4.55
CA LEU A 123 -6.38 5.19 -3.20
C LEU A 123 -6.19 6.49 -2.44
N LYS A 124 -5.61 7.52 -3.07
CA LYS A 124 -5.47 8.85 -2.47
C LYS A 124 -6.83 9.42 -2.08
N ARG A 125 -7.84 9.34 -2.95
CA ARG A 125 -9.19 9.83 -2.62
C ARG A 125 -9.73 9.11 -1.39
N ASP A 126 -9.70 7.78 -1.40
CA ASP A 126 -10.21 6.96 -0.29
C ASP A 126 -9.45 7.22 1.03
N LEU A 127 -8.14 7.50 0.95
CA LEU A 127 -7.35 7.90 2.12
C LEU A 127 -7.68 9.31 2.63
N ASN A 128 -8.05 10.25 1.76
CA ASN A 128 -8.51 11.57 2.23
C ASN A 128 -9.86 11.45 2.94
N GLU A 129 -10.78 10.64 2.42
CA GLU A 129 -12.04 10.33 3.10
C GLU A 129 -11.75 9.71 4.48
N LEU A 130 -10.83 8.74 4.54
CA LEU A 130 -10.40 8.11 5.80
C LEU A 130 -9.75 9.11 6.77
N TYR A 131 -9.00 10.09 6.26
CA TYR A 131 -8.39 11.16 7.07
C TYR A 131 -9.44 12.07 7.68
N ASP A 132 -10.43 12.51 6.89
CA ASP A 132 -11.52 13.37 7.36
C ASP A 132 -12.35 12.66 8.44
N GLU A 133 -12.65 11.38 8.23
CA GLU A 133 -13.36 10.57 9.23
C GLU A 133 -12.56 10.37 10.52
N ASN A 134 -11.25 10.14 10.41
CA ASN A 134 -10.36 10.09 11.56
C ASN A 134 -10.39 11.39 12.37
N TYR A 135 -10.37 12.53 11.68
CA TYR A 135 -10.45 13.84 12.31
C TYR A 135 -11.78 14.03 13.05
N LEU A 136 -12.90 13.59 12.48
CA LEU A 136 -14.20 13.62 13.17
C LEU A 136 -14.21 12.71 14.41
N LEU A 137 -13.57 11.55 14.35
CA LEU A 137 -13.42 10.65 15.52
C LEU A 137 -12.57 11.29 16.62
N LEU A 138 -11.47 11.96 16.25
CA LEU A 138 -10.64 12.73 17.17
C LEU A 138 -11.47 13.79 17.91
N LEU A 139 -12.26 14.58 17.18
CA LEU A 139 -13.11 15.63 17.77
C LEU A 139 -14.19 15.06 18.71
N LYS A 140 -14.82 13.94 18.33
CA LYS A 140 -15.83 13.24 19.15
C LYS A 140 -15.23 12.69 20.45
N ASN A 141 -13.93 12.37 20.46
CA ASN A 141 -13.22 11.77 21.58
C ASN A 141 -12.26 12.74 22.28
N LYS A 142 -12.42 14.05 22.09
CA LYS A 142 -11.52 15.09 22.62
C LYS A 142 -11.36 15.10 24.14
N ASP A 143 -12.25 14.45 24.88
CA ASP A 143 -12.22 14.38 26.34
C ASP A 143 -11.54 13.08 26.85
N ASN A 144 -11.11 12.19 25.94
CA ASN A 144 -10.38 10.97 26.26
C ASN A 144 -8.95 11.04 25.71
N PRO A 145 -7.93 11.28 26.56
CA PRO A 145 -6.53 11.42 26.13
C PRO A 145 -5.97 10.20 25.37
N GLU A 146 -6.40 8.99 25.72
CA GLU A 146 -5.95 7.77 25.05
C GLU A 146 -6.48 7.72 23.61
N ASN A 147 -7.76 8.05 23.42
CA ASN A 147 -8.37 8.13 22.09
C ASN A 147 -7.78 9.29 21.28
N ILE A 148 -7.50 10.43 21.89
CA ILE A 148 -6.80 11.55 21.22
C ILE A 148 -5.45 11.09 20.67
N ASN A 149 -4.64 10.46 21.52
CA ASN A 149 -3.33 9.96 21.10
C ASN A 149 -3.48 8.98 19.94
N ARG A 150 -4.36 7.99 20.08
CA ARG A 150 -4.63 6.99 19.04
C ARG A 150 -5.04 7.61 17.71
N TYR A 151 -6.04 8.49 17.67
CA TYR A 151 -6.51 9.09 16.42
C TYR A 151 -5.51 10.09 15.83
N THR A 152 -4.69 10.73 16.66
CA THR A 152 -3.57 11.56 16.16
C THR A 152 -2.57 10.69 15.40
N VAL A 153 -2.14 9.57 16.01
CA VAL A 153 -1.21 8.62 15.39
C VAL A 153 -1.78 8.06 14.07
N LEU A 154 -3.04 7.63 14.07
CA LEU A 154 -3.70 7.12 12.88
C LEU A 154 -3.81 8.18 11.76
N GLY A 155 -4.14 9.42 12.12
CA GLY A 155 -4.19 10.54 11.17
C GLY A 155 -2.82 10.82 10.54
N SER A 156 -1.75 10.82 11.33
CA SER A 156 -0.38 10.96 10.84
C SER A 156 0.01 9.83 9.89
N ALA A 157 -0.38 8.58 10.19
CA ALA A 157 -0.14 7.45 9.28
C ALA A 157 -0.88 7.61 7.95
N ILE A 158 -2.15 8.00 7.98
CA ILE A 158 -2.93 8.25 6.75
C ILE A 158 -2.29 9.34 5.90
N GLN A 159 -1.90 10.45 6.52
CA GLN A 159 -1.22 11.54 5.82
C GLN A 159 0.09 11.07 5.17
N LEU A 160 0.87 10.23 5.87
CA LEU A 160 2.11 9.72 5.35
C LEU A 160 1.93 8.81 4.12
N MET A 161 0.86 8.00 4.09
CA MET A 161 0.49 7.23 2.91
C MET A 161 0.07 8.14 1.76
N ILE A 162 -0.69 9.21 2.03
CA ILE A 162 -1.06 10.22 1.02
C ILE A 162 0.18 10.88 0.42
N ASP A 163 1.17 11.24 1.24
CA ASP A 163 2.43 11.85 0.79
C ASP A 163 3.25 10.88 -0.05
N SER A 164 3.33 9.60 0.36
CA SER A 164 3.97 8.54 -0.43
C SER A 164 3.32 8.36 -1.81
N ILE A 165 1.98 8.42 -1.87
CA ILE A 165 1.23 8.35 -3.13
C ILE A 165 1.50 9.57 -4.00
N ASN A 166 1.54 10.77 -3.42
CA ASN A 166 1.90 11.98 -4.17
C ASN A 166 3.29 11.85 -4.78
N GLY A 167 4.27 11.34 -4.03
CA GLY A 167 5.61 11.05 -4.55
C GLY A 167 5.59 10.05 -5.71
N CYS A 168 4.82 8.96 -5.59
CA CYS A 168 4.65 7.99 -6.68
C CYS A 168 4.07 8.65 -7.94
N LEU A 169 2.99 9.43 -7.81
CA LEU A 169 2.32 10.11 -8.92
C LEU A 169 3.22 11.17 -9.58
N GLU A 170 3.99 11.91 -8.79
CA GLU A 170 4.93 12.91 -9.29
C GLU A 170 6.02 12.25 -10.15
N VAL A 171 6.64 11.18 -9.63
CA VAL A 171 7.66 10.40 -10.34
C VAL A 171 7.10 9.84 -11.65
N MET A 172 5.88 9.31 -11.64
CA MET A 172 5.20 8.84 -12.86
C MET A 172 4.95 9.97 -13.87
N SER A 173 4.59 11.17 -13.41
CA SER A 173 4.38 12.33 -14.29
C SER A 173 5.68 12.84 -14.93
N LYS A 174 6.82 12.64 -14.27
CA LYS A 174 8.15 12.95 -14.82
C LYS A 174 8.55 11.94 -15.92
N ARG A 175 8.20 10.65 -15.77
CA ARG A 175 8.45 9.62 -16.79
C ARG A 175 7.82 9.95 -18.14
N SER A 176 6.59 10.46 -18.14
CA SER A 176 5.88 10.76 -19.39
C SER A 176 6.48 11.95 -20.15
N LYS A 177 7.36 12.73 -19.52
CA LYS A 177 7.94 13.95 -20.11
C LYS A 177 9.40 13.80 -20.55
N HIS A 178 10.20 12.89 -20.01
CA HIS A 178 11.66 12.85 -20.22
C HIS A 178 12.17 11.42 -20.51
N TYR A 179 12.53 11.16 -21.78
CA TYR A 179 12.96 9.83 -22.26
C TYR A 179 14.38 9.42 -21.78
N ASN A 180 15.24 10.40 -21.45
CA ASN A 180 16.68 10.15 -21.19
C ASN A 180 17.02 9.82 -19.72
N GLY A 181 16.05 9.72 -18.82
CA GLY A 181 16.25 9.46 -17.37
C GLY A 181 15.61 8.18 -16.84
N ALA A 182 15.13 7.30 -17.71
CA ALA A 182 14.21 6.20 -17.36
C ALA A 182 14.70 5.31 -16.20
N LYS A 183 16.00 4.96 -16.14
CA LYS A 183 16.54 4.09 -15.06
C LYS A 183 16.44 4.73 -13.68
N SER A 184 16.79 6.02 -13.53
CA SER A 184 16.73 6.74 -12.25
C SER A 184 15.28 6.94 -11.80
N ILE A 185 14.39 7.31 -12.73
CA ILE A 185 12.96 7.50 -12.44
C ILE A 185 12.29 6.15 -12.11
N ASN A 186 12.79 5.03 -12.66
CA ASN A 186 12.38 3.68 -12.26
C ASN A 186 12.79 3.31 -10.84
N LYS A 187 14.04 3.62 -10.45
CA LYS A 187 14.55 3.42 -9.09
C LYS A 187 13.74 4.25 -8.08
N GLN A 188 13.48 5.52 -8.36
CA GLN A 188 12.72 6.41 -7.47
C GLN A 188 11.29 5.94 -7.23
N PHE A 189 10.57 5.55 -8.29
CA PHE A 189 9.20 5.05 -8.16
C PHE A 189 9.16 3.75 -7.34
N SER A 190 10.04 2.80 -7.66
CA SER A 190 10.11 1.52 -6.94
C SER A 190 10.27 1.75 -5.45
N LYS A 191 11.06 2.74 -5.10
CA LYS A 191 11.39 3.08 -3.73
C LYS A 191 10.18 3.64 -2.99
N MET A 192 9.52 4.64 -3.57
CA MET A 192 8.28 5.20 -3.02
C MET A 192 7.16 4.17 -2.92
N TYR A 193 7.04 3.31 -3.93
CA TYR A 193 6.06 2.22 -3.92
C TYR A 193 6.36 1.18 -2.84
N ASN A 194 7.62 0.77 -2.68
CA ASN A 194 8.00 -0.17 -1.62
C ASN A 194 7.73 0.43 -0.23
N VAL A 195 7.97 1.73 -0.03
CA VAL A 195 7.65 2.44 1.22
C VAL A 195 6.15 2.40 1.47
N LEU A 196 5.33 2.78 0.48
CA LEU A 196 3.88 2.73 0.57
C LEU A 196 3.38 1.31 0.91
N LEU A 197 3.88 0.29 0.21
CA LEU A 197 3.53 -1.11 0.42
C LEU A 197 3.85 -1.56 1.86
N MET A 198 5.07 -1.33 2.31
CA MET A 198 5.50 -1.75 3.64
C MET A 198 4.76 -1.01 4.75
N PHE A 199 4.58 0.30 4.60
CA PHE A 199 3.90 1.09 5.60
C PHE A 199 2.41 0.74 5.69
N THR A 200 1.77 0.45 4.55
CA THR A 200 0.39 -0.06 4.50
C THR A 200 0.26 -1.38 5.24
N LEU A 201 1.20 -2.31 5.06
CA LEU A 201 1.21 -3.59 5.78
C LEU A 201 1.45 -3.41 7.28
N ARG A 202 2.31 -2.48 7.69
CA ARG A 202 2.54 -2.17 9.11
C ARG A 202 1.29 -1.57 9.75
N PHE A 203 0.62 -0.66 9.05
CA PHE A 203 -0.66 -0.12 9.50
C PHE A 203 -1.73 -1.22 9.60
N ALA A 204 -1.87 -2.09 8.60
CA ALA A 204 -2.76 -3.24 8.70
C ALA A 204 -2.40 -4.15 9.89
N SER A 205 -1.11 -4.37 10.16
CA SER A 205 -0.63 -5.16 11.31
C SER A 205 -1.08 -4.56 12.64
N TYR A 206 -1.02 -3.22 12.78
CA TYR A 206 -1.52 -2.52 13.95
C TYR A 206 -3.04 -2.69 14.11
N LEU A 207 -3.80 -2.50 13.02
CA LEU A 207 -5.26 -2.67 13.06
C LEU A 207 -5.64 -4.12 13.43
N LEU A 208 -4.93 -5.11 12.91
CA LEU A 208 -5.10 -6.52 13.24
C LEU A 208 -4.49 -6.92 14.60
N LYS A 209 -4.00 -5.96 15.40
CA LYS A 209 -3.43 -6.15 16.74
C LYS A 209 -2.21 -7.08 16.77
N LYS A 210 -1.45 -7.13 15.68
CA LYS A 210 -0.19 -7.88 15.60
C LYS A 210 1.01 -7.09 16.10
N ILE A 211 0.91 -5.77 16.06
CA ILE A 211 1.84 -4.84 16.69
C ILE A 211 1.06 -3.85 17.56
N ASP A 212 1.69 -3.31 18.59
CA ASP A 212 1.09 -2.30 19.45
C ASP A 212 1.21 -0.88 18.87
N LEU A 213 0.56 0.07 19.53
CA LEU A 213 0.56 1.47 19.11
C LEU A 213 1.95 2.10 19.20
N GLU A 214 2.75 1.72 20.20
CA GLU A 214 4.10 2.27 20.41
C GLU A 214 5.03 1.88 19.26
N THR A 215 5.02 0.61 18.89
CA THR A 215 5.72 0.07 17.72
C THR A 215 5.30 0.80 16.45
N PHE A 216 3.99 1.01 16.27
CA PHE A 216 3.48 1.70 15.08
C PHE A 216 3.83 3.20 15.05
N VAL A 217 3.93 3.88 16.19
CA VAL A 217 4.45 5.25 16.29
C VAL A 217 5.91 5.32 15.86
N GLY A 218 6.71 4.32 16.24
CA GLY A 218 8.09 4.16 15.76
C GLY A 218 8.15 4.09 14.23
N ASP A 219 7.26 3.32 13.60
CA ASP A 219 7.18 3.21 12.15
C ASP A 219 6.92 4.57 11.50
N ILE A 220 5.94 5.35 11.98
CA ILE A 220 5.63 6.68 11.41
C ILE A 220 6.88 7.55 11.33
N SER A 221 7.73 7.52 12.36
CA SER A 221 8.99 8.28 12.37
C SER A 221 9.98 7.79 11.31
N VAL A 222 10.18 6.46 11.22
CA VAL A 222 11.10 5.83 10.25
C VAL A 222 10.65 6.08 8.81
N PHE A 223 9.38 5.82 8.52
CA PHE A 223 8.81 6.02 7.18
C PHE A 223 8.71 7.52 6.84
N GLY A 224 8.39 8.37 7.81
CA GLY A 224 8.41 9.84 7.70
C GLY A 224 9.75 10.37 7.24
N TYR A 225 10.83 9.94 7.90
CA TYR A 225 12.20 10.27 7.49
C TYR A 225 12.51 9.77 6.07
N THR A 226 12.11 8.54 5.77
CA THR A 226 12.34 7.86 4.49
C THR A 226 11.70 8.59 3.30
N ILE A 227 10.52 9.17 3.49
CA ILE A 227 9.80 9.93 2.45
C ILE A 227 10.38 11.35 2.32
N ASN A 228 10.66 12.02 3.44
CA ASN A 228 11.05 13.44 3.45
C ASN A 228 12.51 13.71 3.10
N THR A 229 13.44 12.84 3.51
CA THR A 229 14.86 13.04 3.18
C THR A 229 15.19 12.67 1.75
N GLY A 230 14.19 12.17 0.99
CA GLY A 230 14.31 11.89 -0.43
C GLY A 230 15.64 11.22 -0.73
N TYR A 231 15.95 10.13 0.00
CA TYR A 231 17.23 9.42 -0.01
C TYR A 231 18.31 10.04 -0.88
N GLY A 232 19.27 10.69 -0.21
CA GLY A 232 20.48 11.22 -0.81
C GLY A 232 21.10 10.24 -1.81
N GLU A 233 21.75 10.81 -2.82
CA GLU A 233 22.25 10.16 -4.04
C GLU A 233 23.28 9.04 -3.82
N GLU A 234 23.52 8.57 -2.60
CA GLU A 234 24.70 7.77 -2.23
C GLU A 234 24.41 6.35 -1.69
N ASP A 235 23.16 5.90 -1.59
CA ASP A 235 22.91 4.48 -1.24
C ASP A 235 22.97 3.58 -2.49
N GLU A 236 24.17 3.04 -2.74
CA GLU A 236 24.49 2.06 -3.78
C GLU A 236 23.74 0.71 -3.59
N ASP A 237 23.19 0.42 -2.41
CA ASP A 237 22.58 -0.88 -2.09
C ASP A 237 21.08 -1.04 -2.45
N PHE A 238 20.53 -0.14 -3.26
CA PHE A 238 19.16 -0.24 -3.78
C PHE A 238 19.08 -0.81 -5.21
N GLU A 239 20.04 -1.64 -5.64
CA GLU A 239 19.84 -2.49 -6.82
C GLU A 239 18.98 -3.71 -6.45
N GLY A 240 17.66 -3.47 -6.44
CA GLY A 240 16.66 -4.41 -5.96
C GLY A 240 15.32 -4.30 -6.67
N ILE A 241 15.33 -4.44 -8.00
CA ILE A 241 14.26 -5.14 -8.73
C ILE A 241 12.86 -4.47 -8.60
N ALA A 242 12.76 -3.22 -9.02
CA ALA A 242 11.75 -2.87 -10.03
C ALA A 242 12.41 -2.78 -11.41
N THR A 243 13.33 -3.69 -11.68
CA THR A 243 13.36 -4.28 -13.01
C THR A 243 12.05 -5.08 -13.15
N PHE A 244 10.96 -4.36 -13.43
CA PHE A 244 10.16 -4.82 -14.56
C PHE A 244 11.20 -5.10 -15.64
N LYS A 245 11.28 -6.33 -16.15
CA LYS A 245 11.97 -6.53 -17.42
C LYS A 245 11.15 -5.72 -18.43
N MET A 246 11.49 -4.44 -18.55
CA MET A 246 11.13 -3.57 -19.67
C MET A 246 12.02 -3.94 -20.85
#